data_AF-A0A0B4DQB3-F1
#
_entry.id   AF-A0A0B4DQB3-F1
#
_cell.length_a   1.000
_cell.length_b   1.000
_cell.length_c   1.000
_cell.angle_alpha   90.00
_cell.angle_beta   90.00
_cell.angle_gamma   90.00
#
_symmetry.space_group_name_H-M   'P 1'
#
loop_
_entity.id
_entity.type
_entity.pdbx_description
1 polymer ?
#
loop_
_entity_poly.entity_id
_entity_poly.type
_entity_poly.pdbx_seq_one_letter_code
_entity_poly.pdbx_strand_id
1 'polypeptide(L)' 'MATRKTLIRSRAGVRLQRIEHLARQQVVQSSWRLSTLRQNPPRSFADEMEAEDAFDMEVIASLTDPIIMDMQRRGLID' A
#
# COMPACT_ATOMS: atom_id res chain seq x y z
N MET A 1 2.19 22.30 -4.20
CA MET A 1 2.99 21.44 -3.29
C MET A 1 3.39 20.20 -4.06
N ALA A 2 4.68 19.87 -4.09
CA ALA A 2 5.12 18.64 -4.75
C ALA A 2 4.91 17.47 -3.79
N THR A 3 4.53 16.30 -4.29
CA THR A 3 4.42 15.07 -3.51
C THR A 3 5.34 14.02 -4.09
N ARG A 4 6.21 13.44 -3.25
CA ARG A 4 7.04 12.29 -3.61
C ARG A 4 6.34 11.03 -3.12
N LYS A 5 6.19 10.04 -4.00
CA LYS A 5 5.63 8.73 -3.66
C LYS A 5 6.74 7.70 -3.73
N THR A 6 6.93 6.96 -2.65
CA THR A 6 7.92 5.89 -2.55
C THR A 6 7.18 4.60 -2.26
N LEU A 7 7.40 3.57 -3.07
CA LEU A 7 6.88 2.23 -2.76
C LEU A 7 7.72 1.65 -1.62
N ILE A 8 7.07 1.26 -0.53
CA ILE A 8 7.74 0.67 0.64
C ILE A 8 7.71 -0.86 0.52
N ARG A 9 6.52 -1.42 0.33
CA ARG A 9 6.30 -2.87 0.18
C ARG A 9 5.16 -3.16 -0.79
N SER A 10 5.19 -4.34 -1.40
CA SER A 10 4.09 -4.89 -2.19
C SER A 10 4.03 -6.40 -2.08
N ARG A 11 2.83 -6.96 -1.89
CA ARG A 11 2.59 -8.41 -1.81
C ARG A 11 1.11 -8.75 -1.99
N ALA A 12 0.80 -9.85 -2.67
CA ALA A 12 -0.55 -10.35 -2.92
C ALA A 12 -1.50 -9.27 -3.48
N GLY A 13 -0.99 -8.43 -4.39
CA GLY A 13 -1.75 -7.30 -4.94
C GLY A 13 -1.97 -6.12 -3.97
N VAL A 14 -1.44 -6.18 -2.76
CA VAL A 14 -1.43 -5.09 -1.79
C VAL A 14 -0.17 -4.26 -1.95
N ARG A 15 -0.27 -2.94 -1.88
CA ARG A 15 0.84 -1.99 -2.02
C ARG A 15 0.81 -0.98 -0.89
N LEU A 16 1.93 -0.83 -0.21
CA LEU A 16 2.15 0.20 0.79
C LEU A 16 3.11 1.25 0.23
N GLN A 17 2.65 2.50 0.16
CA GLN A 17 3.43 3.62 -0.36
C GLN A 17 3.57 4.71 0.70
N ARG A 18 4.76 5.28 0.82
CA ARG A 18 4.98 6.51 1.58
C ARG A 18 4.78 7.71 0.65
N ILE A 19 3.94 8.64 1.08
CA ILE A 19 3.66 9.90 0.40
C ILE A 19 4.25 11.02 1.23
N GLU A 20 5.30 11.64 0.71
CA GLU A 20 5.97 12.78 1.31
C GLU A 20 5.51 14.06 0.63
N HIS A 21 4.97 14.99 1.41
CA HIS A 21 4.59 16.31 0.96
C HIS A 21 5.80 17.25 1.09
N LEU A 22 6.22 17.79 -0.04
CA LEU A 22 7.39 18.65 -0.16
C LEU A 22 6.99 20.12 -0.24
N ALA A 23 7.63 20.96 0.57
CA ALA A 23 7.64 22.41 0.41
C ALA A 23 9.09 22.88 0.26
N ARG A 24 9.38 23.66 -0.80
CA ARG A 24 10.74 24.14 -1.09
C ARG A 24 11.80 23.02 -1.05
N GLN A 25 11.48 21.87 -1.63
CA GLN A 25 12.33 20.66 -1.69
C GLN A 25 12.59 19.96 -0.34
N GLN A 26 11.98 20.39 0.76
CA GLN A 26 12.06 19.72 2.06
C GLN A 26 10.76 18.94 2.36
N VAL A 27 10.89 17.79 3.02
CA VAL A 27 9.74 17.00 3.49
C VAL A 27 9.12 17.73 4.68
N VAL A 28 7.86 18.15 4.52
CA VAL A 28 7.09 18.82 5.56
C VAL A 28 6.14 17.85 6.26
N GLN A 29 5.64 16.87 5.52
CA GLN A 29 4.72 15.86 6.06
C GLN A 29 4.93 14.52 5.34
N SER A 30 4.83 13.43 6.09
CA SER A 30 4.74 12.08 5.54
C SER A 30 3.36 11.51 5.84
N SER A 31 2.81 10.76 4.90
CA SER A 31 1.65 9.89 5.09
C SER A 31 1.92 8.56 4.42
N TRP A 32 1.19 7.54 4.81
CA TRP A 32 1.29 6.22 4.21
C TRP A 32 -0.02 5.88 3.53
N ARG A 33 0.05 5.30 2.35
CA ARG A 33 -1.10 4.93 1.55
C ARG A 33 -1.06 3.44 1.27
N LEU A 34 -2.11 2.76 1.69
CA LEU A 34 -2.36 1.36 1.42
C LEU A 34 -3.35 1.25 0.26
N SER A 35 -2.98 0.55 -0.79
CA SER A 35 -3.90 0.16 -1.87
C SER A 35 -3.87 -1.36 -2.05
N THR A 36 -4.98 -1.91 -2.52
CA THR A 36 -5.15 -3.35 -2.75
C THR A 36 -5.84 -3.57 -4.09
N LEU A 37 -5.62 -4.73 -4.71
CA LEU A 37 -6.36 -5.18 -5.89
C LEU A 37 -7.76 -5.70 -5.54
N ARG A 38 -8.02 -5.95 -4.26
CA ARG A 38 -9.39 -6.14 -3.78
C ARG A 38 -10.18 -4.86 -4.04
N GLN A 39 -11.49 -4.95 -4.27
CA GLN A 39 -12.37 -3.80 -4.55
C GLN A 39 -12.61 -2.91 -3.30
N ASN A 40 -11.58 -2.68 -2.49
CA ASN A 40 -11.60 -1.81 -1.33
C ASN A 40 -10.99 -0.44 -1.69
N PRO A 41 -11.54 0.65 -1.14
CA PRO A 41 -10.96 1.96 -1.33
C PRO A 41 -9.55 2.04 -0.71
N PRO A 42 -8.60 2.76 -1.33
CA PRO A 42 -7.28 2.97 -0.75
C PRO A 42 -7.37 3.67 0.60
N ARG A 43 -6.67 3.13 1.60
CA ARG A 43 -6.59 3.70 2.96
C ARG A 43 -5.36 4.59 3.08
N SER A 44 -5.45 5.65 3.88
CA SER A 44 -4.33 6.55 4.16
C SER A 44 -4.14 6.66 5.66
N PHE A 45 -2.88 6.65 6.10
CA PHE A 45 -2.46 6.61 7.48
C PHE A 45 -1.45 7.74 7.75
N ALA A 46 -1.48 8.29 8.95
CA ALA A 46 -0.55 9.32 9.39
C ALA A 46 0.66 8.74 10.14
N ASP A 47 0.61 7.47 10.52
CA ASP A 47 1.66 6.75 11.23
C ASP A 47 2.14 5.56 10.40
N GLU A 48 3.44 5.26 10.47
CA GLU A 48 4.08 4.17 9.73
C GLU A 48 3.69 2.80 10.28
N MET A 49 3.69 2.65 11.61
CA MET A 49 3.42 1.39 12.29
C MET A 49 1.97 0.97 12.06
N GLU A 50 1.02 1.90 12.19
CA GLU A 50 -0.38 1.65 11.85
C GLU A 50 -0.56 1.21 10.40
N ALA A 51 0.20 1.81 9.47
CA ALA A 51 0.15 1.48 8.06
C ALA A 51 0.75 0.10 7.74
N GLU A 52 1.83 -0.28 8.43
CA GLU A 52 2.43 -1.62 8.32
C GLU A 52 1.51 -2.70 8.89
N ASP A 53 0.91 -2.48 10.06
CA ASP A 53 -0.07 -3.39 10.65
C ASP A 53 -1.29 -3.57 9.72
N ALA A 54 -1.80 -2.48 9.16
CA ALA A 54 -2.89 -2.51 8.20
C ALA A 54 -2.51 -3.22 6.88
N PHE A 55 -1.25 -3.13 6.47
CA PHE A 55 -0.72 -3.84 5.30
C PHE A 55 -0.71 -5.35 5.55
N ASP A 56 -0.19 -5.81 6.68
CA ASP A 56 -0.12 -7.24 6.98
C ASP A 56 -1.52 -7.87 7.07
N MET A 57 -2.47 -7.18 7.71
CA MET A 57 -3.87 -7.62 7.74
C MET A 57 -4.50 -7.71 6.34
N GLU A 58 -4.25 -6.71 5.47
CA GLU A 58 -4.77 -6.72 4.11
C GLU A 58 -4.12 -7.82 3.27
N VAL A 59 -2.82 -8.09 3.45
CA VAL A 59 -2.11 -9.18 2.77
C VAL A 59 -2.73 -10.52 3.15
N ILE A 60 -2.99 -10.79 4.43
CA ILE A 60 -3.65 -12.02 4.87
C ILE A 60 -5.02 -12.16 4.19
N ALA A 61 -5.82 -11.10 4.18
CA ALA A 61 -7.13 -11.13 3.57
C ALA A 61 -7.07 -11.30 2.03
N SER A 62 -6.08 -10.68 1.36
CA SER A 62 -5.83 -10.87 -0.08
C SER A 62 -5.35 -12.28 -0.41
N LEU A 63 -4.53 -12.90 0.44
CA LEU A 63 -4.12 -14.29 0.26
C LEU A 63 -5.29 -15.27 0.39
N THR A 64 -6.39 -14.89 1.03
CA THR A 64 -7.63 -15.68 1.08
C THR A 64 -8.62 -15.37 -0.05
N ASP A 65 -8.37 -14.34 -0.85
CA ASP A 65 -9.27 -13.91 -1.91
C ASP A 65 -9.09 -14.79 -3.17
N PRO A 66 -10.15 -15.48 -3.65
CA PRO A 66 -10.03 -16.40 -4.78
C PRO A 66 -9.53 -15.74 -6.08
N ILE A 67 -9.83 -14.45 -6.29
CA ILE A 67 -9.41 -13.72 -7.48
C ILE A 67 -7.91 -13.44 -7.39
N ILE A 68 -7.44 -13.00 -6.22
CA ILE A 68 -6.00 -12.76 -5.97
C ILE A 68 -5.22 -14.07 -6.05
N MET A 69 -5.73 -15.16 -5.47
CA MET A 69 -5.12 -16.49 -5.58
C MET A 69 -4.99 -16.95 -7.04
N ASP A 70 -6.04 -16.78 -7.85
CA ASP A 70 -6.00 -17.12 -9.28
C ASP A 70 -4.99 -16.24 -10.04
N MET A 71 -4.92 -14.95 -9.72
CA MET A 71 -3.92 -14.04 -10.29
C MET A 71 -2.47 -14.43 -9.92
N GLN A 72 -2.21 -14.78 -8.65
CA GLN A 72 -0.91 -15.30 -8.20
C GLN A 72 -0.56 -16.62 -8.88
N ARG A 73 -1.52 -17.54 -8.98
CA ARG A 73 -1.33 -18.83 -9.66
C ARG A 73 -1.00 -18.66 -11.14
N ARG A 74 -1.53 -17.62 -11.78
CA ARG A 74 -1.24 -17.24 -13.17
C ARG A 74 0.06 -16.43 -13.32
N GLY A 75 0.76 -16.10 -12.23
CA GLY A 75 1.98 -15.31 -12.25
C GLY A 75 1.78 -13.83 -12.61
N LEU A 76 0.58 -13.29 -12.40
CA LEU A 76 0.26 -11.89 -12.72
C LEU A 76 0.69 -10.92 -11.60
N ILE A 77 0.85 -11.44 -10.38
CA ILE A 77 1.24 -10.71 -9.17
C ILE A 77 2.05 -11.65 -8.26
N ASP A 78 2.95 -11.07 -7.46
CA ASP A 78 3.71 -11.75 -6.39
C ASP A 78 2.93 -11.81 -5.08
#